data_AF-A0A7C4E9S2-F1
#
_entry.id   AF-A0A7C4E9S2-F1
#
_cell.length_a   1.000
_cell.length_b   1.000
_cell.length_c   1.000
_cell.angle_alpha   90.00
_cell.angle_beta   90.00
_cell.angle_gamma   90.00
#
_symmetry.space_group_name_H-M   'P 1'
#
loop_
_entity.id
_entity.type
_entity.pdbx_description
1 polymer ?
#
loop_
_entity_poly.entity_id
_entity_poly.type
_entity_poly.pdbx_seq_one_letter_code
_entity_poly.pdbx_strand_id
1 'polypeptide(L)'
;METTINYMAVIAGAIASMVIGSVWYGPLFGKQWMEIIGVDQSDAEAVKKMQKSAGLLYAVQFILTLFQVLVLAHLIADTTRVNGVERSLWIWAGFIIPTLAGALMWTNEPGRKKWSRMIIQGGYQLIIFIVFGLLLHFWK
;
A
#
# COMPACT_ATOMS: atom_id res chain seq x y z
N MET A 1 17.26 1.25 25.02
CA MET A 1 16.34 0.12 25.22
C MET A 1 16.25 -0.58 23.88
N GLU A 2 16.73 -1.82 23.78
CA GLU A 2 16.48 -2.66 22.60
C GLU A 2 14.98 -2.89 22.50
N THR A 3 14.35 -2.26 21.51
CA THR A 3 12.95 -2.47 21.18
C THR A 3 12.85 -3.78 20.42
N THR A 4 12.54 -4.86 21.15
CA THR A 4 12.29 -6.17 20.56
C THR A 4 11.11 -6.06 19.59
N ILE A 5 11.30 -6.46 18.34
CA ILE A 5 10.26 -6.34 17.32
C ILE A 5 9.15 -7.35 17.60
N ASN A 6 7.92 -6.85 17.70
CA ASN A 6 6.75 -7.70 17.84
C ASN A 6 6.36 -8.29 16.47
N TYR A 7 6.79 -9.51 16.20
CA TYR A 7 6.49 -10.20 14.94
C TYR A 7 4.99 -10.48 14.75
N MET A 8 4.20 -10.58 15.82
CA MET A 8 2.74 -10.72 15.71
C MET A 8 2.12 -9.42 15.19
N ALA A 9 2.61 -8.27 15.63
CA ALA A 9 2.22 -6.97 15.11
C ALA A 9 2.55 -6.86 13.60
N VAL A 10 3.71 -7.38 13.17
CA VAL A 10 4.11 -7.40 11.75
C VAL A 10 3.13 -8.22 10.89
N ILE A 11 2.76 -9.42 11.34
CA ILE A 11 1.79 -10.28 10.64
C ILE A 11 0.41 -9.61 10.60
N ALA A 12 -0.03 -9.04 11.72
CA ALA A 12 -1.31 -8.35 11.81
C ALA A 12 -1.36 -7.13 10.87
N GLY A 13 -0.27 -6.38 10.75
CA GLY A 13 -0.12 -5.31 9.75
C GLY A 13 -0.29 -5.83 8.33
N ALA A 14 0.38 -6.93 7.98
CA ALA A 14 0.23 -7.53 6.66
C ALA A 14 -1.23 -7.94 6.36
N ILE A 15 -1.93 -8.55 7.33
CA ILE A 15 -3.36 -8.91 7.18
C ILE A 15 -4.22 -7.65 7.05
N ALA A 16 -4.01 -6.64 7.89
CA ALA A 16 -4.75 -5.38 7.84
C ALA A 16 -4.62 -4.71 6.47
N SER A 17 -3.44 -4.77 5.86
CA SER A 17 -3.23 -4.22 4.51
C SER A 17 -4.06 -4.93 3.44
N MET A 18 -4.25 -6.24 3.55
CA MET A 18 -5.08 -7.01 2.61
C MET A 18 -6.55 -6.62 2.74
N VAL A 19 -7.04 -6.45 3.97
CA VAL A 19 -8.41 -5.99 4.23
C VAL A 19 -8.62 -4.57 3.72
N ILE A 20 -7.70 -3.66 4.01
CA ILE A 20 -7.76 -2.28 3.52
C ILE A 20 -7.67 -2.25 1.99
N GLY A 21 -6.80 -3.06 1.40
CA GLY A 21 -6.65 -3.17 -0.05
C GLY A 21 -7.91 -3.66 -0.75
N SER A 22 -8.58 -4.67 -0.20
CA SER A 22 -9.84 -5.17 -0.76
C SER A 22 -10.96 -4.13 -0.69
N VAL A 23 -11.03 -3.36 0.40
CA VAL A 23 -11.99 -2.24 0.54
C VAL A 23 -11.62 -1.07 -0.38
N TRP A 24 -10.33 -0.73 -0.47
CA TRP A 24 -9.84 0.41 -1.25
C TRP A 24 -10.02 0.19 -2.76
N TYR A 25 -9.53 -0.93 -3.28
CA TYR A 25 -9.61 -1.28 -4.70
C TYR A 25 -10.90 -2.03 -5.08
N GLY A 26 -11.79 -2.29 -4.12
CA GLY A 26 -13.13 -2.82 -4.36
C GLY A 26 -14.18 -1.70 -4.27
N PRO A 27 -14.93 -1.59 -3.16
CA PRO A 27 -16.05 -0.67 -3.05
C PRO A 27 -15.70 0.82 -3.13
N LEU A 28 -14.50 1.25 -2.67
CA LEU A 28 -14.17 2.69 -2.65
C LEU A 28 -13.72 3.22 -4.02
N PHE A 29 -12.71 2.58 -4.61
CA PHE A 29 -12.06 3.06 -5.84
C PHE A 29 -11.98 2.02 -6.95
N GLY A 30 -12.62 0.85 -6.81
CA GLY A 30 -12.49 -0.24 -7.76
C GLY A 30 -12.97 0.08 -9.17
N LYS A 31 -14.04 0.86 -9.31
CA LYS A 31 -14.53 1.30 -10.64
C LYS A 31 -13.49 2.17 -11.35
N GLN A 32 -12.99 3.18 -10.66
CA GLN A 32 -11.94 4.08 -11.16
C GLN A 32 -10.64 3.30 -11.44
N TRP A 33 -10.30 2.34 -10.57
CA TRP A 33 -9.14 1.50 -10.75
C TRP A 33 -9.23 0.64 -12.02
N MET A 34 -10.39 0.01 -12.27
CA MET A 34 -10.63 -0.75 -13.50
C MET A 34 -10.52 0.11 -14.76
N GLU A 35 -11.06 1.34 -14.74
CA GLU A 35 -10.88 2.29 -15.84
C GLU A 35 -9.41 2.69 -16.07
N ILE A 36 -8.64 2.83 -14.99
CA ILE A 36 -7.21 3.17 -15.04
C ILE A 36 -6.40 2.03 -15.66
N ILE A 37 -6.65 0.79 -15.25
CA ILE A 37 -5.94 -0.39 -15.78
C ILE A 37 -6.52 -0.89 -17.12
N GLY A 38 -7.57 -0.25 -17.63
CA GLY A 38 -8.16 -0.53 -18.93
C GLY A 38 -8.99 -1.81 -19.00
N VAL A 39 -9.55 -2.26 -17.87
CA VAL A 39 -10.44 -3.42 -17.82
C VAL A 39 -11.88 -2.94 -18.05
N ASP A 40 -12.51 -3.45 -19.11
CA ASP A 40 -13.93 -3.23 -19.36
C ASP A 40 -14.75 -4.05 -18.35
N GLN A 41 -15.55 -3.36 -17.55
CA GLN A 41 -16.38 -3.96 -16.51
C GLN A 41 -17.59 -4.70 -17.09
N SER A 42 -17.98 -4.38 -18.32
CA SER A 42 -19.09 -5.03 -19.03
C SER A 42 -18.66 -6.36 -19.68
N ASP A 43 -17.35 -6.57 -19.85
CA ASP A 43 -16.78 -7.82 -20.35
C ASP A 43 -16.54 -8.81 -19.20
N ALA A 44 -17.48 -9.74 -19.04
CA ALA A 44 -17.41 -10.78 -18.02
C ALA A 44 -16.19 -11.71 -18.17
N GLU A 45 -15.69 -11.93 -19.39
CA GLU A 45 -14.50 -12.76 -19.61
C GLU A 45 -13.22 -12.04 -19.18
N ALA A 46 -13.10 -10.75 -19.52
CA ALA A 46 -11.99 -9.90 -19.07
C ALA A 46 -11.93 -9.82 -17.53
N VAL A 47 -13.07 -9.61 -16.87
CA VAL A 47 -13.15 -9.57 -15.40
C VAL A 47 -12.76 -10.92 -14.79
N LYS A 48 -13.28 -12.03 -15.32
CA LYS A 48 -12.97 -13.38 -14.82
C LYS A 48 -11.50 -13.75 -15.00
N LYS A 49 -10.89 -13.36 -16.12
CA LYS A 49 -9.46 -13.54 -16.39
C LYS A 49 -8.59 -12.78 -15.37
N MET A 50 -8.95 -11.54 -15.08
CA MET A 50 -8.28 -10.73 -14.04
C MET A 50 -8.44 -11.36 -12.65
N GLN A 51 -9.63 -11.82 -12.27
CA GLN A 51 -9.85 -12.47 -10.98
C GLN A 51 -9.03 -13.76 -10.83
N LYS A 52 -8.88 -14.54 -11.91
CA LYS A 52 -8.10 -15.78 -11.90
C LYS A 52 -6.61 -15.54 -11.64
N SER A 53 -6.03 -14.46 -12.17
CA SER A 53 -4.63 -14.09 -11.91
C SER A 53 -4.44 -13.35 -10.58
N ALA A 54 -5.50 -12.78 -10.01
CA ALA A 54 -5.43 -12.00 -8.79
C ALA A 54 -4.92 -12.80 -7.58
N GLY A 55 -5.25 -14.09 -7.46
CA GLY A 55 -4.84 -14.93 -6.33
C GLY A 55 -3.32 -14.99 -6.11
N LEU A 56 -2.56 -15.20 -7.20
CA LEU A 56 -1.09 -15.21 -7.13
C LEU A 56 -0.54 -13.81 -6.83
N LEU A 57 -1.12 -12.77 -7.42
CA LEU A 57 -0.73 -11.38 -7.18
C LEU A 57 -0.96 -10.97 -5.72
N TYR A 58 -2.06 -11.40 -5.10
CA TYR A 58 -2.31 -11.16 -3.68
C TYR A 58 -1.31 -11.88 -2.78
N ALA A 59 -0.91 -13.11 -3.10
CA ALA A 59 0.12 -13.82 -2.34
C ALA A 59 1.48 -13.10 -2.40
N VAL A 60 1.89 -12.68 -3.61
CA VAL A 60 3.12 -11.88 -3.79
C VAL A 60 3.00 -10.55 -3.05
N GLN A 61 1.87 -9.85 -3.17
CA GLN A 61 1.63 -8.58 -2.48
C GLN A 61 1.70 -8.76 -0.96
N PHE A 62 1.15 -9.85 -0.40
CA PHE A 62 1.22 -10.13 1.02
C PHE A 62 2.68 -10.28 1.49
N ILE A 63 3.51 -11.03 0.77
CA ILE A 63 4.93 -11.20 1.09
C ILE A 63 5.68 -9.86 1.03
N LEU A 64 5.46 -9.08 -0.03
CA LEU A 64 6.07 -7.76 -0.16
C LEU A 64 5.64 -6.82 0.97
N THR A 65 4.37 -6.89 1.37
CA THR A 65 3.84 -6.07 2.46
C THR A 65 4.39 -6.51 3.81
N LEU A 66 4.54 -7.81 4.04
CA LEU A 66 5.20 -8.34 5.23
C LEU A 66 6.63 -7.81 5.35
N PHE A 67 7.38 -7.83 4.26
CA PHE A 67 8.73 -7.24 4.18
C PHE A 67 8.70 -5.74 4.47
N GLN A 68 7.75 -5.00 3.89
CA GLN A 68 7.58 -3.56 4.11
C GLN A 68 7.31 -3.22 5.59
N VAL A 69 6.39 -3.95 6.25
CA VAL A 69 6.08 -3.76 7.68
C VAL A 69 7.30 -4.09 8.55
N LEU A 70 8.05 -5.14 8.21
CA LEU A 70 9.26 -5.53 8.93
C LEU A 70 10.35 -4.46 8.85
N VAL A 71 10.62 -3.93 7.65
CA VAL A 71 11.58 -2.84 7.44
C VAL A 71 11.14 -1.60 8.20
N LEU A 72 9.85 -1.27 8.15
CA LEU A 72 9.31 -0.13 8.88
C LEU A 72 9.46 -0.30 10.40
N ALA A 73 9.23 -1.49 10.95
CA ALA A 73 9.42 -1.79 12.36
C ALA A 73 10.88 -1.55 12.80
N HIS A 74 11.86 -1.95 11.99
CA HIS A 74 13.27 -1.68 12.26
C HIS A 74 13.61 -0.18 12.17
N LEU A 75 13.06 0.55 11.19
CA LEU A 75 13.27 2.00 11.05
C LEU A 75 12.62 2.81 12.19
N ILE A 76 11.55 2.29 12.78
CA ILE A 76 10.85 2.91 13.92
C ILE A 76 11.53 2.59 15.26
N ALA A 77 12.30 1.50 15.35
CA ALA A 77 12.91 1.04 16.60
C ALA A 77 13.88 2.06 17.23
N ASP A 78 14.53 2.92 16.43
CA ASP A 78 15.38 4.02 16.90
C ASP A 78 14.59 5.34 17.01
N THR A 79 14.51 5.93 18.21
CA THR A 79 13.37 6.79 18.62
C THR A 79 13.73 8.15 19.22
N THR A 80 14.97 8.64 19.10
CA THR A 80 15.42 9.76 19.94
C THR A 80 14.76 11.13 19.74
N ARG A 81 13.99 11.38 18.65
CA ARG A 81 13.36 12.69 18.37
C ARG A 81 11.94 12.68 17.80
N VAL A 82 11.60 11.72 16.94
CA VAL A 82 10.29 11.64 16.27
C VAL A 82 9.63 10.28 16.52
N ASN A 83 8.31 10.26 16.65
CA ASN A 83 7.55 9.04 16.96
C ASN A 83 7.36 8.16 15.70
N GLY A 84 6.89 6.91 15.88
CA GLY A 84 6.78 5.94 14.79
C GLY A 84 5.79 6.32 13.68
N VAL A 85 4.69 6.99 14.02
CA VAL A 85 3.70 7.47 13.04
C VAL A 85 4.32 8.60 12.20
N GLU A 86 4.97 9.56 12.85
CA GLU A 86 5.64 10.68 12.18
C GLU A 86 6.73 10.19 11.21
N ARG A 87 7.55 9.21 11.62
CA ARG A 87 8.55 8.59 10.72
C ARG A 87 7.91 7.90 9.52
N SER A 88 6.80 7.19 9.74
CA SER A 88 6.08 6.52 8.66
C SER A 88 5.56 7.51 7.61
N LEU A 89 5.08 8.68 8.06
CA LEU A 89 4.66 9.76 7.18
C LEU A 89 5.84 10.37 6.42
N TRP A 90 6.98 10.60 7.09
CA TRP A 90 8.19 11.09 6.42
C TRP A 90 8.72 10.10 5.37
N ILE A 91 8.67 8.79 5.64
CA ILE A 91 9.05 7.75 4.67
C ILE A 91 8.11 7.77 3.47
N TRP A 92 6.79 7.84 3.70
CA TRP A 92 5.83 7.95 2.61
C TRP A 92 6.06 9.21 1.75
N ALA A 93 6.22 10.37 2.39
CA ALA A 93 6.41 11.64 1.70
C ALA A 93 7.75 11.70 0.94
N GLY A 94 8.82 11.17 1.54
CA GLY A 94 10.18 11.24 1.00
C GLY A 94 10.53 10.15 0.00
N PHE A 95 9.88 8.99 0.06
CA PHE A 95 10.20 7.85 -0.81
C PHE A 95 9.03 7.46 -1.72
N ILE A 96 7.84 7.27 -1.15
CA ILE A 96 6.71 6.73 -1.92
C ILE A 96 6.17 7.76 -2.93
N ILE A 97 5.95 9.01 -2.51
CA ILE A 97 5.48 10.05 -3.45
C ILE A 97 6.47 10.26 -4.60
N PRO A 98 7.78 10.46 -4.38
CA PRO A 98 8.72 10.66 -5.48
C PRO A 98 8.83 9.45 -6.41
N THR A 99 8.80 8.22 -5.88
CA THR A 99 8.79 6.99 -6.70
C THR A 99 7.55 6.93 -7.59
N LEU A 100 6.36 7.20 -7.05
CA LEU A 100 5.13 7.21 -7.84
C LEU A 100 5.14 8.34 -8.88
N ALA A 101 5.55 9.55 -8.49
CA ALA A 101 5.62 10.69 -9.41
C ALA A 101 6.59 10.39 -10.58
N GLY A 102 7.79 9.86 -10.28
CA GLY A 102 8.76 9.47 -11.30
C GLY A 102 8.24 8.39 -12.25
N ALA A 103 7.56 7.36 -11.71
CA ALA A 103 6.97 6.31 -12.53
C ALA A 103 5.89 6.84 -13.49
N LEU A 104 5.16 7.89 -13.12
CA LEU A 104 4.08 8.45 -13.94
C LEU A 104 4.56 9.48 -14.96
N MET A 105 5.59 10.25 -14.64
CA MET A 105 6.16 11.31 -15.48
C MET A 105 6.58 10.80 -16.86
N TRP A 106 7.09 9.57 -16.94
CA TRP A 106 7.67 9.00 -18.16
C TRP A 106 6.77 7.97 -18.86
N THR A 107 5.49 7.89 -18.51
CA THR A 107 4.51 6.98 -19.14
C THR A 107 3.68 7.68 -20.21
N ASN A 108 3.19 6.93 -21.20
CA ASN A 108 2.40 7.48 -22.32
C ASN A 108 0.88 7.50 -22.06
N GLU A 109 0.46 7.47 -20.80
CA GLU A 109 -0.95 7.43 -20.42
C GLU A 109 -1.63 8.81 -20.50
N PRO A 110 -2.97 8.87 -20.68
CA PRO A 110 -3.73 10.12 -20.61
C PRO A 110 -3.53 10.83 -19.27
N GLY A 111 -3.41 12.16 -19.30
CA GLY A 111 -3.13 12.98 -18.10
C GLY A 111 -4.06 12.71 -16.92
N ARG A 112 -5.37 12.57 -17.16
CA ARG A 112 -6.35 12.25 -16.10
C ARG A 112 -6.10 10.88 -15.45
N LYS A 113 -5.77 9.85 -16.23
CA LYS A 113 -5.49 8.50 -15.70
C LYS A 113 -4.21 8.46 -14.87
N LYS A 114 -3.19 9.23 -15.26
CA LYS A 114 -1.91 9.37 -14.52
C LYS A 114 -2.14 9.89 -13.10
N TRP A 115 -2.80 11.03 -12.97
CA TRP A 115 -3.03 11.65 -11.67
C TRP A 115 -3.98 10.82 -10.80
N SER A 116 -5.04 10.26 -11.38
CA SER A 116 -5.94 9.35 -10.65
C SER A 116 -5.19 8.12 -10.13
N ARG A 117 -4.30 7.52 -10.95
CA ARG A 117 -3.45 6.40 -10.51
C ARG A 117 -2.54 6.79 -9.35
N MET A 118 -1.90 7.96 -9.43
CA MET A 118 -1.05 8.48 -8.36
C MET A 118 -1.81 8.61 -7.05
N ILE A 119 -2.99 9.22 -7.09
CA ILE A 119 -3.80 9.51 -5.90
C ILE A 119 -4.32 8.21 -5.29
N ILE A 120 -4.81 7.28 -6.11
CA ILE A 120 -5.35 6.01 -5.62
C ILE A 120 -4.24 5.14 -5.01
N GLN A 121 -3.10 5.00 -5.69
CA GLN A 121 -1.99 4.19 -5.17
C GLN A 121 -1.26 4.86 -4.00
N GLY A 122 -0.95 6.15 -4.14
CA GLY A 122 -0.27 6.93 -3.11
C GLY A 122 -1.12 7.12 -1.86
N GLY A 123 -2.42 7.33 -2.03
CA GLY A 123 -3.40 7.41 -0.95
C GLY A 123 -3.59 6.05 -0.25
N TYR A 124 -3.66 4.95 -1.01
CA TYR A 124 -3.64 3.61 -0.43
C TYR A 124 -2.40 3.41 0.46
N GLN A 125 -1.21 3.71 -0.08
CA GLN A 125 0.05 3.58 0.67
C GLN A 125 0.03 4.46 1.93
N LEU A 126 -0.43 5.71 1.84
CA LEU A 126 -0.55 6.58 3.01
C LEU A 126 -1.37 5.92 4.13
N ILE A 127 -2.56 5.42 3.81
CA ILE A 127 -3.43 4.76 4.78
C ILE A 127 -2.75 3.53 5.39
N ILE A 128 -2.09 2.73 4.55
CA ILE A 128 -1.33 1.56 5.00
C ILE A 128 -0.19 1.95 5.97
N PHE A 129 0.59 2.99 5.65
CA PHE A 129 1.67 3.47 6.52
C PHE A 129 1.15 4.05 7.84
N ILE A 130 0.00 4.73 7.83
CA ILE A 130 -0.66 5.18 9.07
C ILE A 130 -1.06 3.98 9.93
N VAL A 131 -1.71 2.97 9.33
CA VAL A 131 -2.12 1.76 10.04
C VAL A 131 -0.92 1.01 10.62
N PHE A 132 0.16 0.87 9.86
CA PHE A 132 1.38 0.24 10.37
C PHE A 132 2.01 1.05 11.50
N GLY A 133 2.10 2.37 11.34
CA GLY A 133 2.65 3.26 12.37
C GLY A 133 1.86 3.18 13.68
N LEU A 134 0.52 3.18 13.61
CA LEU A 134 -0.34 3.02 14.78
C LEU A 134 -0.21 1.63 15.39
N LEU A 135 -0.26 0.59 14.56
CA LEU A 135 -0.20 -0.80 15.00
C LEU A 135 1.13 -1.08 15.71
N LEU A 136 2.26 -0.69 15.13
CA LEU A 136 3.59 -0.85 15.73
C LEU A 136 3.81 0.07 16.94
N HIS A 137 3.07 1.17 17.06
CA HIS A 137 3.14 2.06 18.21
C HIS A 137 2.41 1.49 19.43
N PHE A 138 1.17 1.01 19.23
CA PHE A 138 0.32 0.50 20.30
C PHE A 138 0.57 -0.98 20.62
N TRP A 139 1.07 -1.75 19.66
CA TRP A 139 1.37 -3.17 19.79
C TRP A 139 2.88 -3.41 19.78
N LYS A 140 3.57 -2.79 20.73
CA LYS A 140 4.98 -3.05 21.02
C LYS A 140 5.14 -4.35 21.77
#